data_AF-A0A5P1ERY8-F1
#
_entry.id   AF-A0A5P1ERY8-F1
#
_cell.length_a   1.000
_cell.length_b   1.000
_cell.length_c   1.000
_cell.angle_alpha   90.00
_cell.angle_beta   90.00
_cell.angle_gamma   90.00
#
_symmetry.space_group_name_H-M   'P 1'
#
loop_
_entity.id
_entity.type
_entity.pdbx_description
1 polymer ?
#
loop_
_entity_poly.entity_id
_entity_poly.type
_entity_poly.pdbx_seq_one_letter_code
_entity_poly.pdbx_strand_id
1 'polypeptide(L)'
;MVEEEQNKEEAVGPVEDKLELVRARISSKLDKIRGTAALVSVQRKELGRRRKKAMENVILASDRYKELERQLEEACEAEDFERAERVSESLAEKEKEKDRLLGELRDVELDCDAVDSKMQDVLESQIAAEEEGAALLEQFAKDATDHADLVLRRAEEISSKQIGEWESSMQLLEINKMEMGIESQLVSEARSGLENSIEHLVEDDRKEVELLRTKQGIFSEELDQLLALVRLKEAEIAENDSQIQKVEKKISDVISDFHETQENIKMKHENLQLSLSKLESEHEALSTKKKEIDEFILQAQQKSSSLQELASVSLDEVRTCQNWVGLRKSLASSILKSREDKVKFAKIEERILEEIQILRQQISSARTTLQELSSNRVSIQQEIASYNQRIGFIEKRGPELEAEKKIAAAARNFKEAGRIAAEAKALNMEKESLETKIEKSVLDLKKLEGDIKDTVDKIQEDEGLILLKEKEAAMAGCKRLRLVAASARAERSAALEMGDEEEGDSLLKEAEAADSKARELQETYDLEPEDIGNALEHSVSISLITNLAGEQLAKMASSLNLSTNVES
;
A
#
# COMPACT_ATOMS: atom_id res chain seq x y z
N MET A 1 38.14 -36.84 -19.38
CA MET A 1 37.77 -36.47 -18.00
C MET A 1 37.47 -34.96 -17.86
N VAL A 2 36.93 -34.33 -18.91
CA VAL A 2 36.48 -32.92 -18.93
C VAL A 2 35.10 -32.83 -19.61
N GLU A 3 34.37 -33.95 -19.71
CA GLU A 3 33.08 -34.04 -20.43
C GLU A 3 31.85 -34.09 -19.52
N GLU A 4 32.00 -33.87 -18.20
CA GLU A 4 30.87 -34.01 -17.25
C GLU A 4 30.32 -32.70 -16.66
N GLU A 5 30.82 -31.53 -17.05
CA GLU A 5 30.30 -30.24 -16.53
C GLU A 5 29.60 -29.34 -17.56
N GLN A 6 29.46 -29.77 -18.82
CA GLN A 6 28.88 -28.92 -19.88
C GLN A 6 27.35 -29.01 -20.06
N ASN A 7 26.63 -29.76 -19.23
CA ASN A 7 25.21 -30.08 -19.49
C ASN A 7 24.20 -29.58 -18.44
N LYS A 8 24.39 -28.36 -17.89
CA LYS A 8 23.45 -27.78 -16.90
C LYS A 8 22.92 -26.37 -17.18
N GLU A 9 22.95 -25.92 -18.43
CA GLU A 9 22.30 -24.66 -18.82
C GLU A 9 21.24 -24.90 -19.90
N GLU A 10 20.14 -25.52 -19.48
CA GLU A 10 18.90 -25.55 -20.27
C GLU A 10 18.23 -24.17 -20.24
N ALA A 11 17.93 -23.66 -21.45
CA ALA A 11 16.81 -22.79 -21.84
C ALA A 11 16.57 -21.45 -21.12
N VAL A 12 15.76 -20.59 -21.76
CA VAL A 12 15.14 -19.38 -21.18
C VAL A 12 13.94 -19.74 -20.29
N GLY A 13 13.32 -20.91 -20.53
CA GLY A 13 12.24 -21.48 -19.73
C GLY A 13 12.44 -21.48 -18.21
N PRO A 14 13.60 -21.87 -17.64
CA PRO A 14 13.78 -21.87 -16.19
C PRO A 14 13.87 -20.48 -15.54
N VAL A 15 13.99 -19.38 -16.30
CA VAL A 15 13.95 -18.02 -15.75
C VAL A 15 12.53 -17.45 -15.81
N GLU A 16 11.78 -17.74 -16.86
CA GLU A 16 10.34 -17.46 -16.94
C GLU A 16 9.58 -18.23 -15.86
N ASP A 17 9.89 -19.51 -15.67
CA ASP A 17 9.34 -20.35 -14.60
C ASP A 17 9.63 -19.77 -13.19
N LYS A 18 10.80 -19.14 -13.01
CA LYS A 18 11.16 -18.47 -11.74
C LYS A 18 10.32 -17.22 -11.51
N LEU A 19 10.08 -16.40 -12.53
CA LEU A 19 9.21 -15.23 -12.43
C LEU A 19 7.77 -15.64 -12.11
N GLU A 20 7.27 -16.67 -12.79
CA GLU A 20 5.95 -17.24 -12.51
C GLU A 20 5.86 -17.78 -11.08
N LEU A 21 6.90 -18.46 -10.59
CA LEU A 21 6.97 -18.92 -9.20
C LEU A 21 6.93 -17.75 -8.20
N VAL A 22 7.66 -16.66 -8.47
CA VAL A 22 7.63 -15.44 -7.64
C VAL A 22 6.23 -14.83 -7.64
N ARG A 23 5.63 -14.63 -8.82
CA ARG A 23 4.26 -14.10 -8.96
C ARG A 23 3.23 -14.99 -8.28
N ALA A 24 3.35 -16.31 -8.39
CA ALA A 24 2.47 -17.28 -7.74
C ALA A 24 2.61 -17.23 -6.21
N ARG A 25 3.83 -17.10 -5.69
CA ARG A 25 4.08 -16.94 -4.25
C ARG A 25 3.45 -15.65 -3.72
N ILE A 26 3.62 -14.53 -4.42
CA ILE A 26 3.02 -13.23 -4.06
C ILE A 26 1.50 -13.36 -4.07
N SER A 27 0.93 -13.86 -5.16
CA SER A 27 -0.53 -14.02 -5.32
C SER A 27 -1.11 -14.92 -4.23
N SER A 28 -0.49 -16.07 -3.97
CA SER A 28 -0.92 -16.99 -2.91
C SER A 28 -0.92 -16.34 -1.52
N LYS A 29 0.08 -15.49 -1.23
CA LYS A 29 0.16 -14.77 0.05
C LYS A 29 -0.94 -13.70 0.14
N LEU A 30 -1.15 -12.92 -0.91
CA LEU A 30 -2.20 -11.91 -0.96
C LEU A 30 -3.61 -12.52 -0.88
N ASP A 31 -3.85 -13.66 -1.53
CA ASP A 31 -5.14 -14.34 -1.47
C ASP A 31 -5.46 -14.89 -0.08
N LYS A 32 -4.45 -15.39 0.66
CA LYS A 32 -4.63 -15.77 2.08
C LYS A 32 -5.01 -14.58 2.95
N ILE A 33 -4.39 -13.42 2.70
CA ILE A 33 -4.67 -12.19 3.45
C ILE A 33 -6.09 -11.69 3.13
N ARG A 34 -6.49 -11.68 1.85
CA ARG A 34 -7.86 -11.36 1.44
C ARG A 34 -8.89 -12.32 2.04
N GLY A 35 -8.59 -13.62 2.10
CA GLY A 35 -9.44 -14.60 2.78
C GLY A 35 -9.58 -14.31 4.28
N THR A 36 -8.50 -13.90 4.94
CA THR A 36 -8.51 -13.48 6.34
C THR A 36 -9.32 -12.19 6.53
N ALA A 37 -9.16 -11.22 5.62
CA ALA A 37 -9.93 -9.97 5.61
C ALA A 37 -11.43 -10.22 5.51
N ALA A 38 -11.85 -11.11 4.61
CA ALA A 38 -13.24 -11.49 4.45
C ALA A 38 -13.81 -12.11 5.73
N LEU A 39 -13.06 -13.01 6.39
CA LEU A 39 -13.46 -13.61 7.66
C LEU A 39 -13.63 -12.57 8.77
N VAL A 40 -12.66 -11.66 8.92
CA VAL A 40 -12.71 -10.59 9.92
C VAL A 40 -13.87 -9.63 9.63
N SER A 41 -14.15 -9.33 8.36
CA SER A 41 -15.27 -8.48 7.96
C SER A 41 -16.62 -9.10 8.35
N VAL A 42 -16.80 -10.40 8.14
CA VAL A 42 -18.01 -11.13 8.60
C VAL A 42 -18.14 -11.09 10.12
N GLN A 43 -17.05 -11.30 10.86
CA GLN A 43 -17.06 -11.20 12.33
C GLN A 43 -17.43 -9.80 12.81
N ARG A 44 -16.87 -8.77 12.17
CA ARG A 44 -17.13 -7.35 12.46
C ARG A 44 -18.60 -7.01 12.24
N LYS A 45 -19.18 -7.49 11.15
CA LYS A 45 -20.61 -7.35 10.86
C LYS A 45 -21.50 -7.98 11.93
N GLU A 46 -21.22 -9.22 12.31
CA GLU A 46 -21.98 -9.93 13.35
C GLU A 46 -21.90 -9.21 14.71
N LEU A 47 -20.73 -8.73 15.09
CA LEU A 47 -20.57 -7.93 16.30
C LEU A 47 -21.28 -6.57 16.20
N GLY A 48 -21.26 -5.92 15.04
CA GLY A 48 -22.02 -4.70 14.79
C GLY A 48 -23.53 -4.90 15.01
N ARG A 49 -24.09 -6.02 14.55
CA ARG A 49 -25.49 -6.40 14.80
C ARG A 49 -25.77 -6.64 16.28
N ARG A 50 -24.87 -7.34 16.99
CA ARG A 50 -24.99 -7.56 18.43
C ARG A 50 -24.93 -6.26 19.21
N ARG A 51 -24.02 -5.34 18.84
CA ARG A 51 -23.88 -4.02 19.46
C ARG A 51 -25.18 -3.22 19.32
N LYS A 52 -25.76 -3.19 18.12
CA LYS A 52 -27.06 -2.52 17.85
C LYS A 52 -28.16 -3.10 18.74
N LYS A 53 -28.29 -4.43 18.80
CA LYS A 53 -29.27 -5.10 19.67
C LYS A 53 -29.06 -4.83 21.16
N ALA A 54 -27.81 -4.84 21.63
CA ALA A 54 -27.49 -4.52 23.02
C ALA A 54 -27.87 -3.06 23.35
N MET A 55 -27.58 -2.13 22.45
CA MET A 55 -27.96 -0.73 22.59
C MET A 55 -29.48 -0.55 22.62
N GLU A 56 -30.22 -1.21 21.74
CA GLU A 56 -31.69 -1.20 21.75
C GLU A 56 -32.26 -1.71 23.08
N ASN A 57 -31.70 -2.79 23.64
CA ASN A 57 -32.11 -3.30 24.94
C ASN A 57 -31.86 -2.29 26.07
N VAL A 58 -30.70 -1.60 26.05
CA VAL A 58 -30.38 -0.54 27.01
C VAL A 58 -31.37 0.62 26.90
N ILE A 59 -31.70 1.07 25.68
CA ILE A 59 -32.68 2.14 25.46
C ILE A 59 -34.05 1.73 26.00
N LEU A 60 -34.54 0.52 25.64
CA LEU A 60 -35.82 0.01 26.13
C LEU A 60 -35.88 -0.11 27.66
N ALA A 61 -34.78 -0.52 28.30
CA ALA A 61 -34.68 -0.57 29.75
C ALA A 61 -34.70 0.83 30.37
N SER A 62 -34.00 1.79 29.76
CA SER A 62 -33.99 3.20 30.18
C SER A 62 -35.37 3.84 30.08
N ASP A 63 -36.11 3.60 29.00
CA ASP A 63 -37.47 4.14 28.82
C ASP A 63 -38.45 3.56 29.85
N ARG A 64 -38.34 2.25 30.13
CA ARG A 64 -39.14 1.61 31.21
C ARG A 64 -38.79 2.15 32.59
N TYR A 65 -37.52 2.43 32.83
CA TYR A 65 -37.06 3.01 34.09
C TYR A 65 -37.64 4.43 34.28
N LYS A 66 -37.57 5.29 33.26
CA LYS A 66 -38.18 6.63 33.29
C LYS A 66 -39.69 6.59 33.50
N GLU A 67 -40.38 5.64 32.88
CA GLU A 67 -41.82 5.49 33.09
C GLU A 67 -42.16 5.10 34.54
N LEU A 68 -41.31 4.30 35.20
CA LEU A 68 -41.46 3.99 36.62
C LEU A 68 -41.11 5.20 37.51
N GLU A 69 -40.10 6.01 37.16
CA GLU A 69 -39.82 7.28 37.86
C GLU A 69 -41.04 8.20 37.83
N ARG A 70 -41.68 8.34 36.66
CA ARG A 70 -42.91 9.12 36.50
C ARG A 70 -44.06 8.56 37.36
N GLN A 71 -44.24 7.24 37.40
CA GLN A 71 -45.25 6.60 38.25
C GLN A 71 -44.98 6.77 39.74
N LEU A 72 -43.71 6.84 40.14
CA LEU A 72 -43.31 7.12 41.52
C LEU A 72 -43.66 8.56 41.90
N GLU A 73 -43.36 9.53 41.03
CA GLU A 73 -43.75 10.93 41.20
C GLU A 73 -45.28 11.06 41.35
N GLU A 74 -46.06 10.44 40.46
CA GLU A 74 -47.53 10.44 40.53
C GLU A 74 -48.06 9.83 41.84
N ALA A 75 -47.47 8.74 42.32
CA ALA A 75 -47.87 8.09 43.56
C ALA A 75 -47.56 8.97 44.78
N CYS A 76 -46.42 9.66 44.78
CA CYS A 76 -46.05 10.62 45.81
C CYS A 76 -46.98 11.83 45.82
N GLU A 77 -47.34 12.39 44.65
CA GLU A 77 -48.29 13.50 44.53
C GLU A 77 -49.72 13.13 44.98
N ALA A 78 -50.12 11.87 44.76
CA ALA A 78 -51.40 11.35 45.21
C ALA A 78 -51.43 10.90 46.68
N GLU A 79 -50.31 11.03 47.41
CA GLU A 79 -50.13 10.54 48.78
C GLU A 79 -50.41 9.02 48.94
N ASP A 80 -50.27 8.24 47.85
CA ASP A 80 -50.42 6.78 47.84
C ASP A 80 -49.07 6.12 48.15
N PHE A 81 -48.70 6.13 49.44
CA PHE A 81 -47.41 5.65 49.90
C PHE A 81 -47.21 4.13 49.69
N GLU A 82 -48.28 3.32 49.71
CA GLU A 82 -48.19 1.87 49.42
C GLU A 82 -47.87 1.60 47.94
N ARG A 83 -48.40 2.43 47.03
CA ARG A 83 -48.02 2.37 45.62
C ARG A 83 -46.62 2.91 45.40
N ALA A 84 -46.25 4.02 46.07
CA ALA A 84 -44.90 4.58 45.97
C ALA A 84 -43.82 3.58 46.41
N GLU A 85 -44.03 2.86 47.52
CA GLU A 85 -43.10 1.83 48.01
C GLU A 85 -42.95 0.68 47.00
N ARG A 86 -44.05 0.14 46.47
CA ARG A 86 -44.01 -0.93 45.44
C ARG A 86 -43.34 -0.49 44.14
N VAL A 87 -43.61 0.75 43.68
CA VAL A 87 -42.97 1.29 42.49
C VAL A 87 -41.47 1.50 42.75
N SER A 88 -41.09 1.96 43.94
CA SER A 88 -39.69 2.12 44.34
C SER A 88 -38.92 0.79 44.36
N GLU A 89 -39.51 -0.29 44.90
CA GLU A 89 -38.92 -1.63 44.84
C GLU A 89 -38.72 -2.10 43.38
N SER A 90 -39.73 -1.90 42.52
CA SER A 90 -39.64 -2.20 41.09
C SER A 90 -38.58 -1.35 40.38
N LEU A 91 -38.38 -0.11 40.82
CA LEU A 91 -37.40 0.82 40.26
C LEU A 91 -35.97 0.33 40.55
N ALA A 92 -35.71 -0.14 41.77
CA ALA A 92 -34.44 -0.75 42.16
C ALA A 92 -34.14 -2.05 41.38
N GLU A 93 -35.15 -2.88 41.09
CA GLU A 93 -34.98 -4.05 40.23
C GLU A 93 -34.64 -3.65 38.77
N LYS A 94 -35.32 -2.64 38.24
CA LYS A 94 -35.08 -2.15 36.88
C LYS A 94 -33.76 -1.41 36.73
N GLU A 95 -33.28 -0.75 37.78
CA GLU A 95 -31.94 -0.20 37.83
C GLU A 95 -30.88 -1.30 37.69
N LYS A 96 -31.01 -2.40 38.43
CA LYS A 96 -30.12 -3.56 38.30
C LYS A 96 -30.17 -4.19 36.90
N GLU A 97 -31.36 -4.27 36.30
CA GLU A 97 -31.51 -4.76 34.92
C GLU A 97 -30.83 -3.84 33.92
N LYS A 98 -31.00 -2.52 34.06
CA LYS A 98 -30.32 -1.50 33.25
C LYS A 98 -28.80 -1.61 33.37
N ASP A 99 -28.28 -1.75 34.58
CA ASP A 99 -26.85 -1.89 34.84
C ASP A 99 -26.27 -3.18 34.24
N ARG A 100 -27.01 -4.30 34.32
CA ARG A 100 -26.64 -5.55 33.65
C ARG A 100 -26.55 -5.36 32.13
N LEU A 101 -27.56 -4.73 31.52
CA LEU A 101 -27.59 -4.48 30.08
C LEU A 101 -26.49 -3.51 29.65
N LEU A 102 -26.13 -2.52 30.47
CA LEU A 102 -24.98 -1.65 30.24
C LEU A 102 -23.64 -2.40 30.34
N GLY A 103 -23.55 -3.43 31.18
CA GLY A 103 -22.42 -4.36 31.21
C GLY A 103 -22.32 -5.17 29.93
N GLU A 104 -23.43 -5.78 29.49
CA GLU A 104 -23.50 -6.53 28.23
C GLU A 104 -23.15 -5.68 27.01
N LEU A 105 -23.61 -4.41 26.96
CA LEU A 105 -23.24 -3.48 25.90
C LEU A 105 -21.73 -3.21 25.89
N ARG A 106 -21.13 -2.97 27.07
CA ARG A 106 -19.68 -2.76 27.20
C ARG A 106 -18.87 -3.98 26.75
N ASP A 107 -19.30 -5.19 27.10
CA ASP A 107 -18.63 -6.42 26.67
C ASP A 107 -18.66 -6.56 25.14
N VAL A 108 -19.79 -6.25 24.51
CA VAL A 108 -19.92 -6.27 23.04
C VAL A 108 -19.07 -5.16 22.39
N GLU A 109 -18.97 -3.98 23.00
CA GLU A 109 -18.10 -2.90 22.53
C GLU A 109 -16.62 -3.30 22.57
N LEU A 110 -16.17 -3.99 23.64
CA LEU A 110 -14.82 -4.53 23.74
C LEU A 110 -14.54 -5.57 22.65
N ASP A 111 -15.51 -6.45 22.36
CA ASP A 111 -15.40 -7.41 21.25
C ASP A 111 -15.29 -6.69 19.89
N CYS A 112 -16.06 -5.61 19.69
CA CYS A 112 -15.98 -4.79 18.47
C CYS A 112 -14.59 -4.17 18.31
N ASP A 113 -14.04 -3.57 19.37
CA ASP A 113 -12.70 -2.98 19.37
C ASP A 113 -11.59 -4.01 19.07
N ALA A 114 -11.75 -5.22 19.60
CA ALA A 114 -10.83 -6.32 19.32
C ALA A 114 -10.87 -6.76 17.85
N VAL A 115 -12.05 -6.80 17.24
CA VAL A 115 -12.19 -7.12 15.81
C VAL A 115 -11.72 -5.98 14.91
N ASP A 116 -11.96 -4.73 15.27
CA ASP A 116 -11.41 -3.58 14.55
C ASP A 116 -9.87 -3.59 14.57
N SER A 117 -9.26 -3.99 15.70
CA SER A 117 -7.80 -4.17 15.81
C SER A 117 -7.30 -5.30 14.90
N LYS A 118 -8.00 -6.44 14.84
CA LYS A 118 -7.66 -7.50 13.88
C LYS A 118 -7.78 -7.05 12.42
N MET A 119 -8.76 -6.21 12.10
CA MET A 119 -8.92 -5.67 10.75
C MET A 119 -7.74 -4.74 10.39
N GLN A 120 -7.25 -3.96 11.35
CA GLN A 120 -6.02 -3.19 11.20
C GLN A 120 -4.79 -4.08 10.95
N ASP A 121 -4.62 -5.15 11.74
CA ASP A 121 -3.52 -6.12 11.56
C ASP A 121 -3.54 -6.77 10.17
N VAL A 122 -4.73 -7.03 9.61
CA VAL A 122 -4.90 -7.57 8.25
C VAL A 122 -4.40 -6.57 7.20
N LEU A 123 -4.73 -5.29 7.34
CA LEU A 123 -4.23 -4.25 6.44
C LEU A 123 -2.71 -4.12 6.51
N GLU A 124 -2.13 -4.14 7.71
CA GLU A 124 -0.68 -4.10 7.91
C GLU A 124 0.00 -5.34 7.31
N SER A 125 -0.61 -6.51 7.49
CA SER A 125 -0.14 -7.76 6.88
C SER A 125 -0.17 -7.69 5.35
N GLN A 126 -1.18 -7.04 4.76
CA GLN A 126 -1.24 -6.82 3.32
C GLN A 126 -0.13 -5.91 2.83
N ILE A 127 0.07 -4.77 3.50
CA ILE A 127 1.15 -3.83 3.18
C ILE A 127 2.50 -4.55 3.23
N ALA A 128 2.77 -5.30 4.30
CA ALA A 128 4.01 -6.05 4.46
C ALA A 128 4.19 -7.16 3.40
N ALA A 129 3.09 -7.82 2.98
CA ALA A 129 3.13 -8.82 1.92
C ALA A 129 3.42 -8.22 0.54
N GLU A 130 2.90 -7.04 0.25
CA GLU A 130 3.17 -6.30 -0.99
C GLU A 130 4.60 -5.75 -1.01
N GLU A 131 5.13 -5.29 0.13
CA GLU A 131 6.54 -4.90 0.27
C GLU A 131 7.49 -6.08 0.07
N GLU A 132 7.20 -7.24 0.68
CA GLU A 132 7.96 -8.47 0.41
C GLU A 132 7.88 -8.86 -1.07
N GLY A 133 6.69 -8.75 -1.68
CA GLY A 133 6.49 -9.04 -3.09
C GLY A 133 7.31 -8.12 -4.01
N ALA A 134 7.33 -6.82 -3.72
CA ALA A 134 8.17 -5.86 -4.43
C ALA A 134 9.66 -6.22 -4.28
N ALA A 135 10.12 -6.55 -3.08
CA ALA A 135 11.52 -6.95 -2.86
C ALA A 135 11.89 -8.24 -3.62
N LEU A 136 10.99 -9.23 -3.70
CA LEU A 136 11.20 -10.45 -4.47
C LEU A 136 11.29 -10.19 -5.98
N LEU A 137 10.43 -9.33 -6.51
CA LEU A 137 10.43 -8.93 -7.92
C LEU A 137 11.67 -8.10 -8.27
N GLU A 138 12.11 -7.22 -7.36
CA GLU A 138 13.32 -6.43 -7.53
C GLU A 138 14.57 -7.31 -7.54
N GLN A 139 14.65 -8.28 -6.62
CA GLN A 139 15.73 -9.28 -6.62
C GLN A 139 15.72 -10.10 -7.91
N PHE A 140 14.56 -10.55 -8.39
CA PHE A 140 14.45 -11.25 -9.65
C PHE A 140 14.94 -10.39 -10.83
N ALA A 141 14.54 -9.12 -10.90
CA ALA A 141 14.97 -8.22 -11.97
C ALA A 141 16.49 -8.03 -11.99
N LYS A 142 17.09 -7.90 -10.80
CA LYS A 142 18.55 -7.82 -10.65
C LYS A 142 19.22 -9.10 -11.11
N ASP A 143 18.76 -10.26 -10.65
CA ASP A 143 19.30 -11.57 -11.04
C ASP A 143 19.18 -11.81 -12.55
N ALA A 144 18.06 -11.40 -13.17
CA ALA A 144 17.84 -11.50 -14.61
C ALA A 144 18.80 -10.59 -15.40
N THR A 145 19.06 -9.38 -14.91
CA THR A 145 20.02 -8.45 -15.52
C THR A 145 21.45 -8.98 -15.40
N ASP A 146 21.85 -9.43 -14.21
CA ASP A 146 23.17 -10.02 -13.97
C ASP A 146 23.38 -11.29 -14.83
N HIS A 147 22.32 -12.10 -15.03
CA HIS A 147 22.37 -13.26 -15.90
C HIS A 147 22.48 -12.89 -17.38
N ALA A 148 21.77 -11.85 -17.84
CA ALA A 148 21.89 -11.33 -19.20
C ALA A 148 23.34 -10.89 -19.50
N ASP A 149 23.95 -10.14 -18.59
CA ASP A 149 25.35 -9.69 -18.70
C ASP A 149 26.34 -10.85 -18.66
N LEU A 150 26.07 -11.90 -17.90
CA LEU A 150 26.89 -13.11 -17.86
C LEU A 150 26.81 -13.89 -19.17
N VAL A 151 25.61 -14.03 -19.74
CA VAL A 151 25.39 -14.70 -21.04
C VAL A 151 26.17 -13.98 -22.14
N LEU A 152 26.11 -12.65 -22.20
CA LEU A 152 26.86 -11.86 -23.17
C LEU A 152 28.37 -12.00 -22.98
N ARG A 153 28.89 -11.82 -21.75
CA ARG A 153 30.33 -11.94 -21.48
C ARG A 153 30.88 -13.31 -21.85
N ARG A 154 30.14 -14.38 -21.51
CA ARG A 154 30.55 -15.75 -21.86
C ARG A 154 30.50 -15.98 -23.37
N ALA A 155 29.49 -15.45 -24.04
CA ALA A 155 29.39 -15.54 -25.49
C ALA A 155 30.55 -14.81 -26.17
N GLU A 156 30.88 -13.60 -25.73
CA GLU A 156 32.03 -12.81 -26.20
C GLU A 156 33.36 -13.53 -25.97
N GLU A 157 33.58 -14.12 -24.80
CA GLU A 157 34.81 -14.84 -24.48
C GLU A 157 34.99 -16.08 -25.38
N ILE A 158 33.94 -16.87 -25.54
CA ILE A 158 33.94 -18.06 -26.40
C ILE A 158 34.10 -17.67 -27.86
N SER A 159 33.31 -16.69 -28.34
CA SER A 159 33.35 -16.26 -29.73
C SER A 159 34.68 -15.60 -30.08
N SER A 160 35.25 -14.78 -29.19
CA SER A 160 36.56 -14.14 -29.40
C SER A 160 37.66 -15.18 -29.58
N LYS A 161 37.66 -16.22 -28.74
CA LYS A 161 38.60 -17.34 -28.88
C LYS A 161 38.41 -18.08 -30.19
N GLN A 162 37.16 -18.44 -30.53
CA GLN A 162 36.85 -19.16 -31.76
C GLN A 162 37.13 -18.34 -33.03
N ILE A 163 36.86 -17.03 -33.00
CA ILE A 163 37.20 -16.09 -34.08
C ILE A 163 38.72 -16.02 -34.24
N GLY A 164 39.49 -15.90 -33.15
CA GLY A 164 40.95 -15.89 -33.24
C GLY A 164 41.54 -17.17 -33.84
N GLU A 165 40.99 -18.34 -33.48
CA GLU A 165 41.35 -19.63 -34.08
C GLU A 165 40.95 -19.71 -35.56
N TRP A 166 39.76 -19.21 -35.90
CA TRP A 166 39.27 -19.13 -37.28
C TRP A 166 40.12 -18.20 -38.14
N GLU A 167 40.44 -17.00 -37.66
CA GLU A 167 41.29 -16.01 -38.36
C GLU A 167 42.68 -16.58 -38.63
N SER A 168 43.28 -17.24 -37.63
CA SER A 168 44.59 -17.90 -37.79
C SER A 168 44.55 -19.00 -38.85
N SER A 169 43.47 -19.80 -38.86
CA SER A 169 43.28 -20.88 -39.85
C SER A 169 42.99 -20.32 -41.25
N MET A 170 42.24 -19.23 -41.35
CA MET A 170 41.93 -18.55 -42.60
C MET A 170 43.17 -17.90 -43.22
N GLN A 171 43.99 -17.24 -42.41
CA GLN A 171 45.28 -16.70 -42.85
C GLN A 171 46.20 -17.79 -43.38
N LEU A 172 46.28 -18.94 -42.69
CA LEU A 172 47.06 -20.09 -43.16
C LEU A 172 46.52 -20.64 -44.48
N LEU A 173 45.20 -20.77 -44.61
CA LEU A 173 44.55 -21.20 -45.85
C LEU A 173 44.86 -20.23 -47.00
N GLU A 174 44.82 -18.93 -46.74
CA GLU A 174 45.10 -17.90 -47.75
C GLU A 174 46.57 -17.90 -48.21
N ILE A 175 47.51 -18.14 -47.28
CA ILE A 175 48.92 -18.40 -47.61
C ILE A 175 49.05 -19.63 -48.50
N ASN A 176 48.47 -20.77 -48.11
CA ASN A 176 48.52 -22.01 -48.88
C ASN A 176 47.89 -21.81 -50.28
N LYS A 177 46.80 -21.04 -50.39
CA LYS A 177 46.16 -20.71 -51.67
C LYS A 177 47.09 -19.90 -52.56
N MET A 178 47.80 -18.91 -52.01
CA MET A 178 48.79 -18.12 -52.75
C MET A 178 49.96 -18.98 -53.21
N GLU A 179 50.53 -19.80 -52.33
CA GLU A 179 51.63 -20.73 -52.65
C GLU A 179 51.25 -21.68 -53.79
N MET A 180 50.08 -22.30 -53.68
CA MET A 180 49.58 -23.24 -54.67
C MET A 180 49.20 -22.55 -56.00
N GLY A 181 48.76 -21.28 -55.95
CA GLY A 181 48.56 -20.45 -57.14
C GLY A 181 49.87 -20.20 -57.89
N ILE A 182 50.95 -19.91 -57.17
CA ILE A 182 52.30 -19.78 -57.75
C ILE A 182 52.76 -21.12 -58.34
N GLU A 183 52.62 -22.22 -57.60
CA GLU A 183 53.04 -23.55 -58.07
C GLU A 183 52.26 -24.01 -59.30
N SER A 184 50.94 -23.79 -59.33
CA SER A 184 50.10 -24.08 -60.50
C SER A 184 50.53 -23.28 -61.72
N GLN A 185 50.86 -21.99 -61.56
CA GLN A 185 51.32 -21.16 -62.66
C GLN A 185 52.68 -21.64 -63.19
N LEU A 186 53.62 -21.98 -62.31
CA LEU A 186 54.92 -22.55 -62.70
C LEU A 186 54.78 -23.89 -63.43
N VAL A 187 53.90 -24.79 -62.97
CA VAL A 187 53.67 -26.08 -63.62
C VAL A 187 52.98 -25.90 -64.98
N SER A 188 52.05 -24.95 -65.11
CA SER A 188 51.43 -24.56 -66.37
C SER A 188 52.45 -24.02 -67.38
N GLU A 189 53.30 -23.09 -66.94
CA GLU A 189 54.37 -22.50 -67.76
C GLU A 189 55.40 -23.56 -68.17
N ALA A 190 55.78 -24.47 -67.26
CA ALA A 190 56.67 -25.58 -67.56
C ALA A 190 56.05 -26.56 -68.58
N ARG A 191 54.75 -26.88 -68.46
CA ARG A 191 54.05 -27.74 -69.41
C ARG A 191 53.99 -27.11 -70.79
N SER A 192 53.61 -25.83 -70.88
CA SER A 192 53.59 -25.08 -72.14
C SER A 192 54.99 -24.95 -72.76
N GLY A 193 56.01 -24.67 -71.95
CA GLY A 193 57.40 -24.57 -72.42
C GLY A 193 57.92 -25.90 -72.97
N LEU A 194 57.57 -27.02 -72.32
CA LEU A 194 57.91 -28.36 -72.80
C LEU A 194 57.19 -28.68 -74.12
N GLU A 195 55.88 -28.42 -74.20
CA GLU A 195 55.07 -28.67 -75.40
C GLU A 195 55.60 -27.86 -76.60
N ASN A 196 55.94 -26.59 -76.39
CA ASN A 196 56.57 -25.76 -77.42
C ASN A 196 57.98 -26.25 -77.81
N SER A 197 58.78 -26.77 -76.86
CA SER A 197 60.12 -27.29 -77.14
C SER A 197 60.08 -28.60 -77.93
N ILE A 198 59.13 -29.49 -77.60
CA ILE A 198 58.88 -30.71 -78.37
C ILE A 198 58.50 -30.33 -79.80
N GLU A 199 57.49 -29.48 -80.01
CA GLU A 199 57.04 -29.09 -81.36
C GLU A 199 58.19 -28.50 -82.19
N HIS A 200 59.01 -27.61 -81.61
CA HIS A 200 60.16 -27.04 -82.29
C HIS A 200 61.26 -28.04 -82.66
N LEU A 201 61.51 -29.05 -81.83
CA LEU A 201 62.56 -30.05 -82.08
C LEU A 201 62.16 -31.09 -83.14
N VAL A 202 60.87 -31.36 -83.33
CA VAL A 202 60.37 -32.27 -84.39
C VAL A 202 59.90 -31.57 -85.67
N GLU A 203 59.88 -30.23 -85.70
CA GLU A 203 59.42 -29.44 -86.85
C GLU A 203 60.22 -29.70 -88.14
N ASP A 204 61.55 -29.74 -88.05
CA ASP A 204 62.43 -29.94 -89.21
C ASP A 204 62.33 -31.37 -89.76
N ASP A 205 62.34 -32.37 -88.87
CA ASP A 205 62.18 -33.79 -89.22
C ASP A 205 60.78 -34.07 -89.82
N ARG A 206 59.74 -33.40 -89.33
CA ARG A 206 58.36 -33.53 -89.84
C ARG A 206 58.21 -32.95 -91.26
N LYS A 207 58.88 -31.82 -91.54
CA LYS A 207 58.92 -31.22 -92.89
C LYS A 207 59.72 -32.07 -93.87
N GLU A 208 60.78 -32.75 -93.41
CA GLU A 208 61.57 -33.67 -94.24
C GLU A 208 60.74 -34.89 -94.70
N VAL A 209 59.87 -35.43 -93.84
CA VAL A 209 58.94 -36.53 -94.17
C VAL A 209 57.94 -36.14 -95.26
N GLU A 210 57.36 -34.93 -95.23
CA GLU A 210 56.42 -34.46 -96.26
C GLU A 210 57.11 -34.24 -97.62
N LEU A 211 58.37 -33.81 -97.63
CA LEU A 211 59.15 -33.57 -98.84
C LEU A 211 59.62 -34.88 -99.51
N LEU A 212 59.88 -35.93 -98.72
CA LEU A 212 60.19 -37.27 -99.23
C LEU A 212 58.94 -37.97 -99.80
N ARG A 213 57.75 -37.76 -99.22
CA ARG A 213 56.47 -38.28 -99.77
C ARG A 213 56.07 -37.63 -101.10
N THR A 214 56.42 -36.37 -101.33
CA THR A 214 56.13 -35.68 -102.59
C THR A 214 57.07 -36.10 -103.73
N LYS A 215 58.33 -36.46 -103.43
CA LYS A 215 59.25 -37.10 -104.39
C LYS A 215 58.85 -38.53 -104.80
N GLN A 216 58.10 -39.24 -103.94
CA GLN A 216 57.56 -40.57 -104.23
C GLN A 216 56.54 -40.57 -105.38
N GLY A 217 55.80 -39.47 -105.59
CA GLY A 217 54.76 -39.35 -106.62
C GLY A 217 55.28 -39.12 -108.05
N ILE A 218 56.49 -38.54 -108.21
CA ILE A 218 57.02 -38.13 -109.51
C ILE A 218 57.73 -39.30 -110.23
N PHE A 219 58.30 -40.26 -109.49
CA PHE A 219 59.02 -41.41 -110.06
C PHE A 219 58.12 -42.56 -110.56
N SER A 220 56.79 -42.46 -110.38
CA SER A 220 55.84 -43.48 -110.85
C SER A 220 55.61 -43.48 -112.36
N GLU A 221 55.97 -42.41 -113.08
CA GLU A 221 55.73 -42.28 -114.53
C GLU A 221 56.96 -42.67 -115.39
N GLU A 222 58.18 -42.65 -114.84
CA GLU A 222 59.41 -42.99 -115.58
C GLU A 222 59.77 -44.50 -115.49
N LEU A 223 59.00 -45.29 -114.73
CA LEU A 223 59.29 -46.67 -114.31
C LEU A 223 59.19 -47.72 -115.44
N ASP A 224 58.46 -47.48 -116.53
CA ASP A 224 58.37 -48.45 -117.63
C ASP A 224 59.65 -48.53 -118.48
N GLN A 225 60.51 -47.50 -118.44
CA GLN A 225 61.77 -47.48 -119.19
C GLN A 225 62.99 -47.97 -118.38
N LEU A 226 62.88 -48.06 -117.06
CA LEU A 226 63.98 -48.43 -116.15
C LEU A 226 63.93 -49.87 -115.60
N LEU A 227 63.06 -50.74 -116.12
CA LEU A 227 62.95 -52.16 -115.74
C LEU A 227 64.27 -52.97 -115.82
N ALA A 228 65.28 -52.47 -116.54
CA ALA A 228 66.63 -53.07 -116.58
C ALA A 228 67.58 -52.57 -115.47
N LEU A 229 67.30 -51.43 -114.83
CA LEU A 229 68.06 -50.85 -113.72
C LEU A 229 67.54 -51.27 -112.32
N VAL A 230 66.36 -51.90 -112.30
CA VAL A 230 65.62 -52.38 -111.10
C VAL A 230 66.46 -53.27 -110.18
N ARG A 231 67.28 -54.18 -110.71
CA ARG A 231 68.11 -55.08 -109.88
C ARG A 231 69.27 -54.38 -109.15
N LEU A 232 69.64 -53.17 -109.56
CA LEU A 232 70.70 -52.38 -108.92
C LEU A 232 70.12 -51.38 -107.90
N LYS A 233 68.86 -50.96 -108.08
CA LYS A 233 68.09 -50.08 -107.18
C LYS A 233 67.39 -50.82 -106.03
N GLU A 234 67.16 -52.13 -106.10
CA GLU A 234 66.66 -52.95 -104.97
C GLU A 234 67.57 -52.88 -103.73
N ALA A 235 68.89 -52.74 -103.92
CA ALA A 235 69.85 -52.53 -102.83
C ALA A 235 69.76 -51.12 -102.22
N GLU A 236 69.34 -50.11 -103.00
CA GLU A 236 69.22 -48.71 -102.59
C GLU A 236 67.86 -48.41 -101.92
N ILE A 237 66.81 -49.17 -102.26
CA ILE A 237 65.52 -49.15 -101.54
C ILE A 237 65.68 -49.69 -100.11
N ALA A 238 66.44 -50.78 -99.93
CA ALA A 238 66.78 -51.29 -98.61
C ALA A 238 67.65 -50.31 -97.79
N GLU A 239 68.51 -49.53 -98.44
CA GLU A 239 69.28 -48.45 -97.82
C GLU A 239 68.37 -47.28 -97.38
N ASN A 240 67.38 -46.90 -98.20
CA ASN A 240 66.44 -45.82 -97.86
C ASN A 240 65.43 -46.23 -96.78
N ASP A 241 64.91 -47.47 -96.79
CA ASP A 241 64.07 -47.98 -95.70
C ASP A 241 64.86 -48.05 -94.37
N SER A 242 66.15 -48.37 -94.45
CA SER A 242 67.09 -48.29 -93.32
C SER A 242 67.27 -46.86 -92.82
N GLN A 243 67.34 -45.85 -93.71
CA GLN A 243 67.44 -44.44 -93.33
C GLN A 243 66.13 -43.89 -92.73
N ILE A 244 64.97 -44.25 -93.28
CA ILE A 244 63.65 -43.89 -92.73
C ILE A 244 63.49 -44.47 -91.32
N GLN A 245 63.78 -45.76 -91.13
CA GLN A 245 63.75 -46.37 -89.80
C GLN A 245 64.73 -45.70 -88.84
N LYS A 246 65.88 -45.19 -89.32
CA LYS A 246 66.85 -44.49 -88.49
C LYS A 246 66.34 -43.13 -88.02
N VAL A 247 65.59 -42.41 -88.85
CA VAL A 247 64.98 -41.12 -88.49
C VAL A 247 63.75 -41.32 -87.60
N GLU A 248 62.88 -42.28 -87.92
CA GLU A 248 61.75 -42.65 -87.04
C GLU A 248 62.23 -43.12 -85.67
N LYS A 249 63.36 -43.85 -85.63
CA LYS A 249 64.02 -44.21 -84.38
C LYS A 249 64.53 -42.99 -83.62
N LYS A 250 65.14 -42.00 -84.28
CA LYS A 250 65.56 -40.75 -83.61
C LYS A 250 64.39 -39.97 -83.03
N ILE A 251 63.28 -39.85 -83.76
CA ILE A 251 62.06 -39.20 -83.26
C ILE A 251 61.53 -39.97 -82.04
N SER A 252 61.50 -41.30 -82.11
CA SER A 252 61.08 -42.13 -80.99
C SER A 252 62.04 -42.04 -79.78
N ASP A 253 63.34 -41.91 -80.03
CA ASP A 253 64.36 -41.74 -78.98
C ASP A 253 64.16 -40.38 -78.29
N VAL A 254 63.92 -39.29 -79.03
CA VAL A 254 63.62 -37.95 -78.46
C VAL A 254 62.30 -37.95 -77.68
N ILE A 255 61.24 -38.57 -78.21
CA ILE A 255 59.96 -38.70 -77.49
C ILE A 255 60.15 -39.52 -76.20
N SER A 256 60.96 -40.59 -76.25
CA SER A 256 61.30 -41.40 -75.08
C SER A 256 62.11 -40.62 -74.04
N ASP A 257 63.04 -39.78 -74.48
CA ASP A 257 63.87 -38.93 -73.59
C ASP A 257 63.00 -37.88 -72.85
N PHE A 258 61.92 -37.39 -73.46
CA PHE A 258 60.98 -36.47 -72.81
C PHE A 258 59.83 -37.17 -72.06
N HIS A 259 59.62 -38.47 -72.26
CA HIS A 259 58.51 -39.19 -71.64
C HIS A 259 58.55 -39.12 -70.11
N GLU A 260 59.73 -39.31 -69.51
CA GLU A 260 59.93 -39.21 -68.05
C GLU A 260 59.59 -37.80 -67.52
N THR A 261 59.96 -36.75 -68.25
CA THR A 261 59.66 -35.37 -67.87
C THR A 261 58.17 -35.05 -68.00
N GLN A 262 57.50 -35.57 -69.04
CA GLN A 262 56.07 -35.43 -69.24
C GLN A 262 55.27 -36.16 -68.14
N GLU A 263 55.68 -37.36 -67.76
CA GLU A 263 55.03 -38.16 -66.72
C GLU A 263 55.19 -37.52 -65.33
N ASN A 264 56.37 -36.96 -65.04
CA ASN A 264 56.62 -36.18 -63.83
C ASN A 264 55.75 -34.90 -63.76
N ILE A 265 55.68 -34.13 -64.85
CA ILE A 265 54.80 -32.95 -64.93
C ILE A 265 53.33 -33.33 -64.76
N LYS A 266 52.90 -34.46 -65.34
CA LYS A 266 51.53 -34.97 -65.20
C LYS A 266 51.22 -35.39 -63.76
N MET A 267 52.10 -36.15 -63.10
CA MET A 267 51.94 -36.49 -61.69
C MET A 267 51.89 -35.25 -60.79
N LYS A 268 52.71 -34.23 -61.06
CA LYS A 268 52.65 -32.95 -60.34
C LYS A 268 51.33 -32.22 -60.56
N HIS A 269 50.80 -32.23 -61.78
CA HIS A 269 49.50 -31.63 -62.09
C HIS A 269 48.35 -32.34 -61.37
N GLU A 270 48.34 -33.68 -61.35
CA GLU A 270 47.35 -34.48 -60.64
C GLU A 270 47.42 -34.25 -59.12
N ASN A 271 48.63 -34.21 -58.55
CA ASN A 271 48.84 -33.88 -57.14
C ASN A 271 48.38 -32.46 -56.79
N LEU A 272 48.66 -31.47 -57.64
CA LEU A 272 48.15 -30.11 -57.47
C LEU A 272 46.63 -30.07 -57.49
N GLN A 273 45.98 -30.81 -58.39
CA GLN A 273 44.53 -30.87 -58.48
C GLN A 273 43.88 -31.50 -57.23
N LEU A 274 44.51 -32.52 -56.66
CA LEU A 274 44.10 -33.11 -55.37
C LEU A 274 44.26 -32.11 -54.22
N SER A 275 45.39 -31.41 -54.14
CA SER A 275 45.64 -30.37 -53.14
C SER A 275 44.64 -29.20 -53.26
N LEU A 276 44.27 -28.82 -54.48
CA LEU A 276 43.29 -27.76 -54.76
C LEU A 276 41.90 -28.15 -54.26
N SER A 277 41.47 -29.38 -54.53
CA SER A 277 40.20 -29.93 -54.03
C SER A 277 40.18 -29.99 -52.49
N LYS A 278 41.31 -30.33 -51.87
CA LYS A 278 41.45 -30.31 -50.40
C LYS A 278 41.33 -28.89 -49.85
N LEU A 279 41.96 -27.91 -50.48
CA LEU A 279 41.94 -26.51 -50.08
C LEU A 279 40.53 -25.90 -50.20
N GLU A 280 39.77 -26.29 -51.24
CA GLU A 280 38.35 -25.95 -51.37
C GLU A 280 37.50 -26.54 -50.23
N SER A 281 37.73 -27.80 -49.86
CA SER A 281 37.02 -28.42 -48.73
C SER A 281 37.34 -27.77 -47.38
N GLU A 282 38.59 -27.34 -47.16
CA GLU A 282 39.01 -26.61 -45.96
C GLU A 282 38.37 -25.21 -45.91
N HIS A 283 38.26 -24.53 -47.06
CA HIS A 283 37.55 -23.26 -47.19
C HIS A 283 36.06 -23.39 -46.83
N GLU A 284 35.38 -24.42 -47.35
CA GLU A 284 33.97 -24.69 -47.01
C GLU A 284 33.80 -24.97 -45.52
N ALA A 285 34.69 -25.77 -44.92
CA ALA A 285 34.67 -26.06 -43.48
C ALA A 285 34.92 -24.82 -42.61
N LEU A 286 35.79 -23.89 -43.04
CA LEU A 286 35.98 -22.60 -42.36
C LEU A 286 34.77 -21.69 -42.54
N SER A 287 34.09 -21.72 -43.69
CA SER A 287 32.86 -20.98 -43.92
C SER A 287 31.72 -21.47 -43.02
N THR A 288 31.55 -22.78 -42.85
CA THR A 288 30.56 -23.34 -41.92
C THR A 288 30.87 -22.98 -40.48
N LYS A 289 32.14 -23.09 -40.04
CA LYS A 289 32.56 -22.65 -38.70
C LYS A 289 32.26 -21.18 -38.44
N LYS A 290 32.47 -20.29 -39.42
CA LYS A 290 32.13 -18.87 -39.28
C LYS A 290 30.63 -18.67 -39.06
N LYS A 291 29.79 -19.38 -39.80
CA LYS A 291 28.33 -19.35 -39.62
C LYS A 291 27.91 -19.87 -38.25
N GLU A 292 28.52 -20.94 -37.76
CA GLU A 292 28.26 -21.49 -36.42
C GLU A 292 28.59 -20.47 -35.31
N ILE A 293 29.73 -19.77 -35.43
CA ILE A 293 30.11 -18.70 -34.49
C ILE A 293 29.08 -17.56 -34.51
N ASP A 294 28.70 -17.09 -35.70
CA ASP A 294 27.75 -15.98 -35.86
C ASP A 294 26.36 -16.35 -35.33
N GLU A 295 25.92 -17.60 -35.54
CA GLU A 295 24.66 -18.12 -35.00
C GLU A 295 24.69 -18.21 -33.47
N PHE A 296 25.80 -18.67 -32.87
CA PHE A 296 25.97 -18.71 -31.43
C PHE A 296 25.89 -17.31 -30.79
N ILE A 297 26.53 -16.30 -31.40
CA ILE A 297 26.44 -14.90 -30.93
C ILE A 297 24.99 -14.42 -30.99
N LEU A 298 24.29 -14.69 -32.09
CA LEU A 298 22.91 -14.25 -32.27
C LEU A 298 21.96 -14.89 -31.25
N GLN A 299 22.12 -16.19 -30.97
CA GLN A 299 21.37 -16.89 -29.92
C GLN A 299 21.65 -16.31 -28.53
N ALA A 300 22.91 -15.99 -28.21
CA ALA A 300 23.27 -15.37 -26.94
C ALA A 300 22.68 -13.96 -26.79
N GLN A 301 22.71 -13.15 -27.85
CA GLN A 301 22.08 -11.82 -27.88
C GLN A 301 20.57 -11.90 -27.68
N GLN A 302 19.90 -12.84 -28.36
CA GLN A 302 18.46 -13.06 -28.21
C GLN A 302 18.09 -13.52 -26.79
N LYS A 303 18.90 -14.42 -26.19
CA LYS A 303 18.71 -14.83 -24.79
C LYS A 303 18.89 -13.66 -23.83
N SER A 304 19.91 -12.83 -24.04
CA SER A 304 20.17 -11.63 -23.23
C SER A 304 19.04 -10.61 -23.34
N SER A 305 18.53 -10.34 -24.55
CA SER A 305 17.43 -9.38 -24.74
C SER A 305 16.15 -9.85 -24.06
N SER A 306 15.82 -11.13 -24.17
CA SER A 306 14.68 -11.74 -23.46
C SER A 306 14.80 -11.61 -21.94
N LEU A 307 15.98 -11.83 -21.37
CA LEU A 307 16.23 -11.64 -19.92
C LEU A 307 16.10 -10.17 -19.49
N GLN A 308 16.59 -9.23 -20.31
CA GLN A 308 16.45 -7.80 -20.05
C GLN A 308 14.98 -7.34 -20.14
N GLU A 309 14.19 -7.89 -21.07
CA GLU A 309 12.75 -7.64 -21.15
C GLU A 309 12.04 -8.12 -19.88
N LEU A 310 12.32 -9.36 -19.42
CA LEU A 310 11.76 -9.89 -18.17
C LEU A 310 12.15 -9.05 -16.94
N ALA A 311 13.39 -8.58 -16.87
CA ALA A 311 13.86 -7.68 -15.82
C ALA A 311 13.10 -6.34 -15.86
N SER A 312 12.88 -5.77 -17.04
CA SER A 312 12.16 -4.51 -17.22
C SER A 312 10.69 -4.62 -16.79
N VAL A 313 10.00 -5.69 -17.18
CA VAL A 313 8.62 -5.98 -16.77
C VAL A 313 8.53 -6.16 -15.26
N SER A 314 9.49 -6.88 -14.67
CA SER A 314 9.53 -7.07 -13.21
C SER A 314 9.75 -5.75 -12.47
N LEU A 315 10.60 -4.84 -12.98
CA LEU A 315 10.79 -3.51 -12.41
C LEU A 315 9.54 -2.63 -12.52
N ASP A 316 8.81 -2.69 -13.63
CA ASP A 316 7.53 -2.00 -13.75
C ASP A 316 6.51 -2.54 -12.75
N GLU A 317 6.46 -3.87 -12.53
CA GLU A 317 5.65 -4.49 -11.48
C GLU A 317 6.04 -4.02 -10.08
N VAL A 318 7.34 -3.91 -9.79
CA VAL A 318 7.85 -3.34 -8.52
C VAL A 318 7.33 -1.92 -8.31
N ARG A 319 7.43 -1.05 -9.33
CA ARG A 319 6.92 0.34 -9.23
C ARG A 319 5.42 0.35 -8.96
N THR A 320 4.65 -0.50 -9.63
CA THR A 320 3.20 -0.59 -9.37
C THR A 320 2.89 -1.05 -7.95
N CYS A 321 3.61 -2.06 -7.44
CA CYS A 321 3.46 -2.54 -6.06
C CYS A 321 3.82 -1.45 -5.04
N GLN A 322 4.94 -0.74 -5.25
CA GLN A 322 5.37 0.37 -4.38
C GLN A 322 4.35 1.52 -4.37
N ASN A 323 3.79 1.87 -5.52
CA ASN A 323 2.71 2.86 -5.60
C ASN A 323 1.48 2.43 -4.79
N TRP A 324 1.08 1.16 -4.90
CA TRP A 324 -0.04 0.63 -4.12
C TRP A 324 0.23 0.62 -2.61
N VAL A 325 1.43 0.21 -2.20
CA VAL A 325 1.88 0.26 -0.80
C VAL A 325 1.82 1.70 -0.27
N GLY A 326 2.31 2.67 -1.04
CA GLY A 326 2.27 4.09 -0.70
C GLY A 326 0.84 4.59 -0.48
N LEU A 327 -0.08 4.24 -1.39
CA LEU A 327 -1.50 4.57 -1.26
C LEU A 327 -2.15 3.90 -0.04
N ARG A 328 -1.88 2.62 0.22
CA ARG A 328 -2.43 1.93 1.41
C ARG A 328 -1.91 2.53 2.71
N LYS A 329 -0.63 2.90 2.78
CA LYS A 329 -0.05 3.57 3.96
C LYS A 329 -0.67 4.95 4.22
N SER A 330 -0.90 5.75 3.18
CA SER A 330 -1.52 7.08 3.33
C SER A 330 -2.97 6.96 3.79
N LEU A 331 -3.73 6.02 3.21
CA LEU A 331 -5.09 5.70 3.61
C LEU A 331 -5.17 5.16 5.05
N ALA A 332 -4.29 4.22 5.41
CA ALA A 332 -4.19 3.68 6.77
C ALA A 332 -3.93 4.80 7.81
N SER A 333 -3.01 5.71 7.50
CA SER A 333 -2.70 6.85 8.38
C SER A 333 -3.89 7.79 8.57
N SER A 334 -4.67 8.04 7.51
CA SER A 334 -5.89 8.83 7.58
C SER A 334 -6.95 8.19 8.49
N ILE A 335 -7.12 6.86 8.39
CA ILE A 335 -8.05 6.11 9.26
C ILE A 335 -7.61 6.15 10.72
N LEU A 336 -6.32 5.93 10.99
CA LEU A 336 -5.78 6.00 12.35
C LEU A 336 -6.02 7.39 12.96
N LYS A 337 -5.74 8.45 12.21
CA LYS A 337 -6.02 9.83 12.64
C LYS A 337 -7.50 10.06 12.94
N SER A 338 -8.40 9.60 12.07
CA SER A 338 -9.85 9.69 12.26
C SER A 338 -10.31 8.96 13.54
N ARG A 339 -9.76 7.76 13.80
CA ARG A 339 -10.04 6.99 15.02
C ARG A 339 -9.50 7.67 16.28
N GLU A 340 -8.28 8.19 16.22
CA GLU A 340 -7.66 8.96 17.32
C GLU A 340 -8.47 10.20 17.66
N ASP A 341 -8.87 10.97 16.65
CA ASP A 341 -9.70 12.16 16.82
C ASP A 341 -11.06 11.80 17.44
N LYS A 342 -11.69 10.69 17.01
CA LYS A 342 -12.95 10.19 17.58
C LYS A 342 -12.81 9.90 19.08
N VAL A 343 -11.76 9.18 19.47
CA VAL A 343 -11.48 8.84 20.88
C VAL A 343 -11.15 10.10 21.68
N LYS A 344 -10.37 11.02 21.10
CA LYS A 344 -10.03 12.29 21.73
C LYS A 344 -11.28 13.13 22.02
N PHE A 345 -12.18 13.28 21.05
CA PHE A 345 -13.43 14.01 21.25
C PHE A 345 -14.35 13.33 22.27
N ALA A 346 -14.42 11.99 22.30
CA ALA A 346 -15.17 11.25 23.32
C ALA A 346 -14.65 11.53 24.73
N LYS A 347 -13.32 11.48 24.94
CA LYS A 347 -12.70 11.77 26.24
C LYS A 347 -12.87 13.23 26.67
N ILE A 348 -12.84 14.16 25.72
CA ILE A 348 -13.10 15.58 26.00
C ILE A 348 -14.54 15.77 26.45
N GLU A 349 -15.50 15.18 25.73
CA GLU A 349 -16.93 15.22 26.06
C GLU A 349 -17.20 14.61 27.45
N GLU A 350 -16.68 13.42 27.73
CA GLU A 350 -16.83 12.73 29.03
C GLU A 350 -16.32 13.59 30.19
N ARG A 351 -15.10 14.12 30.08
CA ARG A 351 -14.51 15.00 31.10
C ARG A 351 -15.36 16.26 31.34
N ILE A 352 -15.90 16.87 30.29
CA ILE A 352 -16.75 18.07 30.45
C ILE A 352 -18.08 17.70 31.11
N LEU A 353 -18.66 16.54 30.78
CA LEU A 353 -19.87 16.04 31.43
C LEU A 353 -19.65 15.76 32.93
N GLU A 354 -18.48 15.24 33.32
CA GLU A 354 -18.08 15.11 34.72
C GLU A 354 -17.97 16.49 35.42
N GLU A 355 -17.35 17.48 34.77
CA GLU A 355 -17.28 18.86 35.27
C GLU A 355 -18.69 19.45 35.49
N ILE A 356 -19.62 19.25 34.54
CA ILE A 356 -21.03 19.68 34.66
C ILE A 356 -21.72 18.99 35.84
N GLN A 357 -21.48 17.69 36.04
CA GLN A 357 -22.09 16.96 37.15
C GLN A 357 -21.62 17.49 38.51
N ILE A 358 -20.34 17.84 38.64
CA ILE A 358 -19.78 18.46 39.85
C ILE A 358 -20.45 19.82 40.11
N LEU A 359 -20.59 20.66 39.08
CA LEU A 359 -21.27 21.96 39.20
C LEU A 359 -22.75 21.80 39.62
N ARG A 360 -23.47 20.82 39.04
CA ARG A 360 -24.86 20.51 39.43
C ARG A 360 -24.97 20.07 40.90
N GLN A 361 -23.99 19.31 41.39
CA GLN A 361 -23.92 18.93 42.80
C GLN A 361 -23.66 20.15 43.70
N GLN A 362 -22.78 21.06 43.27
CA GLN A 362 -22.51 22.31 43.99
C GLN A 362 -23.75 23.22 44.07
N ILE A 363 -24.48 23.39 42.96
CA ILE A 363 -25.76 24.11 42.94
C ILE A 363 -26.76 23.45 43.88
N SER A 364 -26.86 22.12 43.86
CA SER A 364 -27.79 21.39 44.73
C SER A 364 -27.46 21.63 46.20
N SER A 365 -26.17 21.58 46.58
CA SER A 365 -25.70 21.90 47.93
C SER A 365 -25.95 23.37 48.31
N ALA A 366 -25.77 24.30 47.37
CA ALA A 366 -26.00 25.72 47.59
C ALA A 366 -27.49 26.04 47.78
N ARG A 367 -28.38 25.32 47.07
CA ARG A 367 -29.83 25.41 47.24
C ARG A 367 -30.29 24.91 48.61
N THR A 368 -29.69 23.86 49.15
CA THR A 368 -29.96 23.40 50.53
C THR A 368 -29.55 24.45 51.55
N THR A 369 -28.35 25.04 51.45
CA THR A 369 -27.94 26.12 52.35
C THR A 369 -28.82 27.36 52.21
N LEU A 370 -29.25 27.71 50.99
CA LEU A 370 -30.18 28.81 50.76
C LEU A 370 -31.55 28.58 51.44
N GLN A 371 -32.04 27.34 51.42
CA GLN A 371 -33.27 26.95 52.11
C GLN A 371 -33.13 27.09 53.63
N GLU A 372 -32.02 26.61 54.20
CA GLU A 372 -31.71 26.75 55.63
C GLU A 372 -31.63 28.24 56.04
N LEU A 373 -30.86 29.05 55.31
CA LEU A 373 -30.74 30.49 55.55
C LEU A 373 -32.11 31.17 55.46
N SER A 374 -32.93 30.82 54.47
CA SER A 374 -34.28 31.38 54.32
C SER A 374 -35.19 31.02 55.49
N SER A 375 -35.09 29.80 56.02
CA SER A 375 -35.85 29.38 57.21
C SER A 375 -35.41 30.17 58.46
N ASN A 376 -34.11 30.37 58.65
CA ASN A 376 -33.53 31.17 59.73
C ASN A 376 -33.95 32.65 59.63
N ARG A 377 -34.02 33.20 58.40
CA ARG A 377 -34.54 34.56 58.15
C ARG A 377 -35.94 34.73 58.70
N VAL A 378 -36.83 33.78 58.40
CA VAL A 378 -38.23 33.81 58.86
C VAL A 378 -38.28 33.71 60.39
N SER A 379 -37.47 32.85 61.01
CA SER A 379 -37.38 32.74 62.47
C SER A 379 -36.97 34.07 63.13
N ILE A 380 -35.91 34.72 62.65
CA ILE A 380 -35.44 36.01 63.20
C ILE A 380 -36.50 37.11 62.99
N GLN A 381 -37.15 37.14 61.83
CA GLN A 381 -38.25 38.09 61.56
C GLN A 381 -39.43 37.88 62.52
N GLN A 382 -39.78 36.63 62.85
CA GLN A 382 -40.81 36.31 63.84
C GLN A 382 -40.40 36.76 65.25
N GLU A 383 -39.14 36.55 65.64
CA GLU A 383 -38.61 37.04 66.92
C GLU A 383 -38.71 38.57 67.03
N ILE A 384 -38.26 39.30 66.00
CA ILE A 384 -38.36 40.77 65.94
C ILE A 384 -39.82 41.23 66.05
N ALA A 385 -40.74 40.57 65.34
CA ALA A 385 -42.17 40.88 65.42
C ALA A 385 -42.72 40.64 66.84
N SER A 386 -42.32 39.56 67.50
CA SER A 386 -42.73 39.23 68.87
C SER A 386 -42.21 40.26 69.89
N TYR A 387 -40.95 40.70 69.75
CA TYR A 387 -40.37 41.75 70.60
C TYR A 387 -41.08 43.08 70.39
N ASN A 388 -41.36 43.46 69.14
CA ASN A 388 -42.12 44.67 68.82
C ASN A 388 -43.54 44.63 69.40
N GLN A 389 -44.23 43.49 69.34
CA GLN A 389 -45.54 43.33 69.96
C GLN A 389 -45.49 43.54 71.48
N ARG A 390 -44.45 43.00 72.14
CA ARG A 390 -44.25 43.16 73.59
C ARG A 390 -43.90 44.59 73.97
N ILE A 391 -43.04 45.27 73.20
CA ILE A 391 -42.75 46.69 73.39
C ILE A 391 -44.03 47.52 73.21
N GLY A 392 -44.81 47.28 72.16
CA GLY A 392 -46.07 47.98 71.93
C GLY A 392 -47.10 47.77 73.06
N PHE A 393 -47.08 46.62 73.74
CA PHE A 393 -47.85 46.41 74.97
C PHE A 393 -47.33 47.27 76.12
N ILE A 394 -46.01 47.28 76.36
CA ILE A 394 -45.38 48.08 77.42
C ILE A 394 -45.63 49.58 77.20
N GLU A 395 -45.56 50.06 75.96
CA GLU A 395 -45.81 51.46 75.59
C GLU A 395 -47.25 51.91 75.86
N LYS A 396 -48.22 50.99 75.78
CA LYS A 396 -49.62 51.25 76.16
C LYS A 396 -49.81 51.22 77.68
N ARG A 397 -49.20 50.25 78.36
CA ARG A 397 -49.34 50.05 79.82
C ARG A 397 -48.58 51.10 80.65
N GLY A 398 -47.47 51.62 80.14
CA GLY A 398 -46.64 52.61 80.83
C GLY A 398 -47.41 53.89 81.22
N PRO A 399 -48.08 54.57 80.29
CA PRO A 399 -48.93 55.73 80.57
C PRO A 399 -50.07 55.44 81.55
N GLU A 400 -50.69 54.25 81.45
CA GLU A 400 -51.73 53.82 82.38
C GLU A 400 -51.19 53.68 83.81
N LEU A 401 -50.06 53.00 83.99
CA LEU A 401 -49.40 52.86 85.30
C LEU A 401 -48.98 54.22 85.86
N GLU A 402 -48.51 55.15 85.04
CA GLU A 402 -48.16 56.50 85.49
C GLU A 402 -49.41 57.31 85.91
N ALA A 403 -50.55 57.10 85.24
CA ALA A 403 -51.83 57.68 85.65
C ALA A 403 -52.35 57.06 86.96
N GLU A 404 -52.33 55.73 87.08
CA GLU A 404 -52.70 54.99 88.30
C GLU A 404 -51.84 55.41 89.49
N LYS A 405 -50.52 55.55 89.30
CA LYS A 405 -49.57 56.06 90.29
C LYS A 405 -49.92 57.47 90.76
N LYS A 406 -50.25 58.38 89.84
CA LYS A 406 -50.66 59.76 90.19
C LYS A 406 -51.94 59.77 91.02
N ILE A 407 -52.92 58.93 90.68
CA ILE A 407 -54.17 58.77 91.43
C ILE A 407 -53.89 58.22 92.84
N ALA A 408 -53.08 57.16 92.96
CA ALA A 408 -52.71 56.56 94.25
C ALA A 408 -51.94 57.54 95.14
N ALA A 409 -51.04 58.34 94.56
CA ALA A 409 -50.31 59.39 95.27
C ALA A 409 -51.23 60.54 95.72
N ALA A 410 -52.18 60.97 94.87
CA ALA A 410 -53.19 61.97 95.22
C ALA A 410 -54.13 61.49 96.36
N ALA A 411 -54.42 60.18 96.41
CA ALA A 411 -55.15 59.53 97.50
C ALA A 411 -54.30 59.30 98.78
N ARG A 412 -53.05 59.79 98.81
CA ARG A 412 -52.06 59.61 99.90
C ARG A 412 -51.73 58.14 100.21
N ASN A 413 -51.97 57.22 99.26
CA ASN A 413 -51.60 55.82 99.36
C ASN A 413 -50.20 55.59 98.78
N PHE A 414 -49.17 56.05 99.51
CA PHE A 414 -47.78 56.02 99.04
C PHE A 414 -47.20 54.61 98.85
N LYS A 415 -47.71 53.60 99.57
CA LYS A 415 -47.29 52.21 99.39
C LYS A 415 -47.70 51.69 98.01
N GLU A 416 -48.95 51.95 97.64
CA GLU A 416 -49.46 51.54 96.32
C GLU A 416 -48.81 52.34 95.18
N ALA A 417 -48.62 53.65 95.37
CA ALA A 417 -47.87 54.47 94.41
C ALA A 417 -46.41 53.98 94.23
N GLY A 418 -45.75 53.54 95.30
CA GLY A 418 -44.41 52.94 95.24
C GLY A 418 -44.39 51.59 94.52
N ARG A 419 -45.39 50.73 94.73
CA ARG A 419 -45.55 49.46 94.01
C ARG A 419 -45.74 49.67 92.51
N ILE A 420 -46.65 50.57 92.14
CA ILE A 420 -46.93 50.92 90.74
C ILE A 420 -45.70 51.55 90.07
N ALA A 421 -44.95 52.39 90.79
CA ALA A 421 -43.70 52.96 90.27
C ALA A 421 -42.62 51.88 90.04
N ALA A 422 -42.53 50.87 90.92
CA ALA A 422 -41.62 49.75 90.73
C ALA A 422 -42.01 48.87 89.52
N GLU A 423 -43.32 48.64 89.32
CA GLU A 423 -43.86 47.93 88.15
C GLU A 423 -43.56 48.69 86.84
N ALA A 424 -43.80 50.01 86.81
CA ALA A 424 -43.47 50.85 85.66
C ALA A 424 -41.96 50.86 85.35
N LYS A 425 -41.11 50.93 86.39
CA LYS A 425 -39.65 50.85 86.22
C LYS A 425 -39.21 49.48 85.70
N ALA A 426 -39.81 48.40 86.19
CA ALA A 426 -39.50 47.04 85.74
C ALA A 426 -39.88 46.84 84.25
N LEU A 427 -41.07 47.31 83.84
CA LEU A 427 -41.48 47.28 82.43
C LEU A 427 -40.59 48.16 81.55
N ASN A 428 -40.11 49.31 82.05
CA ASN A 428 -39.16 50.14 81.31
C ASN A 428 -37.80 49.46 81.12
N MET A 429 -37.29 48.79 82.16
CA MET A 429 -36.06 47.97 82.04
C MET A 429 -36.25 46.77 81.10
N GLU A 430 -37.44 46.15 81.09
CA GLU A 430 -37.80 45.12 80.11
C GLU A 430 -37.79 45.69 78.68
N LYS A 431 -38.35 46.89 78.48
CA LYS A 431 -38.33 47.59 77.18
C LYS A 431 -36.91 47.83 76.68
N GLU A 432 -36.03 48.43 77.50
CA GLU A 432 -34.63 48.67 77.13
C GLU A 432 -33.90 47.35 76.81
N SER A 433 -34.17 46.27 77.55
CA SER A 433 -33.65 44.94 77.25
C SER A 433 -34.22 44.34 75.95
N LEU A 434 -35.46 44.66 75.58
CA LEU A 434 -36.06 44.19 74.33
C LEU A 434 -35.55 45.00 73.13
N GLU A 435 -35.35 46.30 73.28
CA GLU A 435 -34.77 47.17 72.26
C GLU A 435 -33.35 46.71 71.88
N THR A 436 -32.51 46.43 72.86
CA THR A 436 -31.17 45.86 72.62
C THR A 436 -31.21 44.49 71.92
N LYS A 437 -32.20 43.64 72.24
CA LYS A 437 -32.41 42.36 71.54
C LYS A 437 -32.87 42.55 70.10
N ILE A 438 -33.73 43.54 69.83
CA ILE A 438 -34.16 43.90 68.48
C ILE A 438 -32.96 44.40 67.66
N GLU A 439 -32.16 45.32 68.20
CA GLU A 439 -30.97 45.83 67.52
C GLU A 439 -30.02 44.69 67.12
N LYS A 440 -29.77 43.75 68.05
CA LYS A 440 -28.98 42.56 67.76
C LYS A 440 -29.62 41.69 66.66
N SER A 441 -30.91 41.39 66.78
CA SER A 441 -31.63 40.54 65.82
C SER A 441 -31.67 41.18 64.43
N VAL A 442 -31.74 42.52 64.34
CA VAL A 442 -31.68 43.28 63.08
C VAL A 442 -30.28 43.20 62.45
N LEU A 443 -29.21 43.27 63.25
CA LEU A 443 -27.85 43.07 62.75
C LEU A 443 -27.64 41.64 62.24
N ASP A 444 -28.10 40.65 62.99
CA ASP A 444 -28.03 39.23 62.59
C ASP A 444 -28.85 38.98 61.31
N LEU A 445 -30.05 39.59 61.19
CA LEU A 445 -30.87 39.54 59.98
C LEU A 445 -30.14 40.15 58.78
N LYS A 446 -29.51 41.33 58.94
CA LYS A 446 -28.77 42.00 57.87
C LYS A 446 -27.58 41.16 57.39
N LYS A 447 -26.86 40.52 58.32
CA LYS A 447 -25.77 39.60 57.98
C LYS A 447 -26.31 38.43 57.16
N LEU A 448 -27.39 37.81 57.63
CA LEU A 448 -28.02 36.67 56.99
C LEU A 448 -28.60 37.01 55.60
N GLU A 449 -29.14 38.22 55.41
CA GLU A 449 -29.54 38.71 54.08
C GLU A 449 -28.33 38.86 53.12
N GLY A 450 -27.16 39.23 53.64
CA GLY A 450 -25.90 39.21 52.90
C GLY A 450 -25.51 37.80 52.47
N ASP A 451 -25.49 36.85 53.42
CA ASP A 451 -25.15 35.45 53.15
C ASP A 451 -26.13 34.79 52.13
N ILE A 452 -27.43 35.14 52.20
CA ILE A 452 -28.43 34.71 51.21
C ILE A 452 -28.08 35.24 49.82
N LYS A 453 -27.74 36.54 49.72
CA LYS A 453 -27.38 37.15 48.45
C LYS A 453 -26.14 36.50 47.85
N ASP A 454 -25.08 36.33 48.65
CA ASP A 454 -23.84 35.71 48.19
C ASP A 454 -24.07 34.27 47.70
N THR A 455 -24.96 33.53 48.37
CA THR A 455 -25.35 32.17 47.95
C THR A 455 -26.12 32.17 46.63
N VAL A 456 -27.03 33.13 46.42
CA VAL A 456 -27.78 33.28 45.16
C VAL A 456 -26.85 33.68 44.01
N ASP A 457 -25.96 34.65 44.24
CA ASP A 457 -24.99 35.11 43.25
C ASP A 457 -24.08 33.93 42.82
N LYS A 458 -23.65 33.08 43.77
CA LYS A 458 -22.90 31.87 43.47
C LYS A 458 -23.68 30.85 42.64
N ILE A 459 -24.96 30.59 42.98
CA ILE A 459 -25.81 29.69 42.18
C ILE A 459 -25.92 30.18 40.73
N GLN A 460 -26.10 31.49 40.53
CA GLN A 460 -26.20 32.08 39.19
C GLN A 460 -24.87 31.98 38.42
N GLU A 461 -23.73 32.18 39.09
CA GLU A 461 -22.41 31.99 38.48
C GLU A 461 -22.19 30.54 38.05
N ASP A 462 -22.48 29.58 38.93
CA ASP A 462 -22.36 28.14 38.64
C ASP A 462 -23.31 27.72 37.49
N GLU A 463 -24.54 28.25 37.44
CA GLU A 463 -25.49 28.02 36.33
C GLU A 463 -24.96 28.58 35.00
N GLY A 464 -24.33 29.77 35.02
CA GLY A 464 -23.68 30.35 33.85
C GLY A 464 -22.49 29.51 33.35
N LEU A 465 -21.68 28.95 34.27
CA LEU A 465 -20.58 28.05 33.94
C LEU A 465 -21.09 26.73 33.33
N ILE A 466 -22.19 26.16 33.85
CA ILE A 466 -22.82 24.97 33.28
C ILE A 466 -23.20 25.21 31.82
N LEU A 467 -23.83 26.32 31.48
CA LEU A 467 -24.23 26.62 30.10
C LEU A 467 -23.03 26.69 29.14
N LEU A 468 -21.93 27.33 29.57
CA LEU A 468 -20.69 27.37 28.79
C LEU A 468 -20.10 25.98 28.58
N LYS A 469 -20.08 25.16 29.64
CA LYS A 469 -19.56 23.78 29.60
C LYS A 469 -20.43 22.87 28.76
N GLU A 470 -21.75 23.00 28.83
CA GLU A 470 -22.68 22.27 27.97
C GLU A 470 -22.46 22.61 26.49
N LYS A 471 -22.17 23.88 26.16
CA LYS A 471 -21.78 24.27 24.81
C LYS A 471 -20.45 23.64 24.36
N GLU A 472 -19.43 23.59 25.23
CA GLU A 472 -18.16 22.91 24.95
C GLU A 472 -18.34 21.39 24.72
N ALA A 473 -19.16 20.74 25.56
CA ALA A 473 -19.50 19.32 25.42
C ALA A 473 -20.26 19.06 24.12
N ALA A 474 -21.25 19.89 23.79
CA ALA A 474 -22.00 19.80 22.54
C ALA A 474 -21.08 19.94 21.31
N MET A 475 -20.10 20.84 21.35
CA MET A 475 -19.13 20.99 20.27
C MET A 475 -18.26 19.73 20.08
N ALA A 476 -17.74 19.16 21.18
CA ALA A 476 -16.99 17.91 21.14
C ALA A 476 -17.86 16.74 20.64
N GLY A 477 -19.10 16.65 21.12
CA GLY A 477 -20.10 15.67 20.70
C GLY A 477 -20.43 15.77 19.22
N CYS A 478 -20.65 16.98 18.69
CA CYS A 478 -20.88 17.23 17.26
C CYS A 478 -19.72 16.73 16.39
N LYS A 479 -18.47 17.05 16.76
CA LYS A 479 -17.27 16.60 16.03
C LYS A 479 -17.17 15.07 16.04
N ARG A 480 -17.41 14.44 17.19
CA ARG A 480 -17.43 12.98 17.33
C ARG A 480 -18.54 12.33 16.52
N LEU A 481 -19.76 12.88 16.53
CA LEU A 481 -20.90 12.33 15.79
C LEU A 481 -20.71 12.43 14.28
N ARG A 482 -20.11 13.53 13.78
CA ARG A 482 -19.75 13.64 12.36
C ARG A 482 -18.70 12.59 11.95
N LEU A 483 -17.72 12.30 12.81
CA LEU A 483 -16.79 11.17 12.60
C LEU A 483 -17.52 9.83 12.52
N VAL A 484 -18.45 9.59 13.45
CA VAL A 484 -19.27 8.36 13.45
C VAL A 484 -20.07 8.24 12.16
N ALA A 485 -20.71 9.33 11.71
CA ALA A 485 -21.46 9.35 10.46
C ALA A 485 -20.54 9.10 9.25
N ALA A 486 -19.38 9.75 9.19
CA ALA A 486 -18.41 9.53 8.13
C ALA A 486 -17.95 8.06 8.07
N SER A 487 -17.53 7.50 9.22
CA SER A 487 -17.13 6.09 9.32
C SER A 487 -18.24 5.15 8.90
N ALA A 488 -19.49 5.38 9.33
CA ALA A 488 -20.64 4.58 8.94
C ALA A 488 -20.91 4.64 7.42
N ARG A 489 -20.77 5.82 6.79
CA ARG A 489 -20.86 5.95 5.32
C ARG A 489 -19.73 5.22 4.61
N ALA A 490 -18.52 5.25 5.15
CA ALA A 490 -17.37 4.55 4.59
C ALA A 490 -17.54 3.03 4.62
N GLU A 491 -18.01 2.49 5.75
CA GLU A 491 -18.36 1.08 5.88
C GLU A 491 -19.56 0.71 5.01
N ARG A 492 -20.53 1.61 4.84
CA ARG A 492 -21.66 1.40 3.91
C ARG A 492 -21.17 1.21 2.49
N SER A 493 -20.25 2.05 2.02
CA SER A 493 -19.66 1.90 0.69
C SER A 493 -18.99 0.53 0.53
N ALA A 494 -18.28 0.06 1.56
CA ALA A 494 -17.68 -1.28 1.55
C ALA A 494 -18.74 -2.39 1.50
N ALA A 495 -19.78 -2.30 2.32
CA ALA A 495 -20.87 -3.28 2.33
C ALA A 495 -21.55 -3.38 0.96
N LEU A 496 -21.82 -2.23 0.32
CA LEU A 496 -22.44 -2.20 -1.01
C LEU A 496 -21.54 -2.77 -2.10
N GLU A 497 -20.23 -2.49 -2.06
CA GLU A 497 -19.27 -3.11 -3.00
C GLU A 497 -19.17 -4.63 -2.81
N MET A 498 -19.38 -5.12 -1.59
CA MET A 498 -19.40 -6.54 -1.25
C MET A 498 -20.77 -7.20 -1.49
N GLY A 499 -21.76 -6.47 -2.01
CA GLY A 499 -23.10 -6.97 -2.33
C GLY A 499 -24.03 -7.17 -1.12
N ASP A 500 -23.76 -6.49 -0.02
CA ASP A 500 -24.46 -6.63 1.27
C ASP A 500 -25.41 -5.45 1.52
N GLU A 501 -26.55 -5.47 0.83
CA GLU A 501 -27.55 -4.38 0.87
C GLU A 501 -28.14 -4.19 2.28
N GLU A 502 -28.38 -5.28 3.02
CA GLU A 502 -28.92 -5.21 4.39
C GLU A 502 -27.99 -4.46 5.34
N GLU A 503 -26.68 -4.73 5.29
CA GLU A 503 -25.71 -4.01 6.11
C GLU A 503 -25.55 -2.57 5.62
N GLY A 504 -25.57 -2.36 4.30
CA GLY A 504 -25.55 -1.02 3.71
C GLY A 504 -26.68 -0.13 4.20
N ASP A 505 -27.91 -0.66 4.27
CA ASP A 505 -29.09 0.05 4.80
C ASP A 505 -29.00 0.28 6.31
N SER A 506 -28.47 -0.69 7.05
CA SER A 506 -28.27 -0.56 8.49
C SER A 506 -27.25 0.54 8.82
N LEU A 507 -26.14 0.60 8.08
CA LEU A 507 -25.09 1.61 8.23
C LEU A 507 -25.57 2.99 7.76
N LEU A 508 -26.45 3.06 6.76
CA LEU A 508 -27.09 4.31 6.36
C LEU A 508 -27.90 4.91 7.51
N LYS A 509 -28.74 4.09 8.17
CA LYS A 509 -29.52 4.52 9.33
C LYS A 509 -28.63 4.98 10.49
N GLU A 510 -27.50 4.30 10.73
CA GLU A 510 -26.52 4.70 11.74
C GLU A 510 -25.89 6.06 11.41
N ALA A 511 -25.51 6.28 10.16
CA ALA A 511 -24.96 7.56 9.70
C ALA A 511 -25.98 8.69 9.83
N GLU A 512 -27.21 8.49 9.35
CA GLU A 512 -28.29 9.47 9.41
C GLU A 512 -28.70 9.80 10.85
N ALA A 513 -28.72 8.80 11.74
CA ALA A 513 -28.99 9.01 13.15
C ALA A 513 -27.88 9.83 13.83
N ALA A 514 -26.61 9.58 13.50
CA ALA A 514 -25.50 10.36 14.01
C ALA A 514 -25.51 11.81 13.50
N ASP A 515 -25.79 12.02 12.20
CA ASP A 515 -25.94 13.37 11.65
C ASP A 515 -27.13 14.13 12.22
N SER A 516 -28.24 13.43 12.46
CA SER A 516 -29.44 14.06 13.03
C SER A 516 -29.18 14.52 14.45
N LYS A 517 -28.56 13.68 15.29
CA LYS A 517 -28.11 14.08 16.63
C LYS A 517 -27.09 15.22 16.60
N ALA A 518 -26.16 15.21 15.64
CA ALA A 518 -25.20 16.30 15.49
C ALA A 518 -25.89 17.63 15.11
N ARG A 519 -26.91 17.57 14.24
CA ARG A 519 -27.74 18.74 13.89
C ARG A 519 -28.56 19.24 15.08
N GLU A 520 -29.19 18.34 15.83
CA GLU A 520 -29.93 18.68 17.05
C GLU A 520 -29.05 19.39 18.07
N LEU A 521 -27.84 18.89 18.33
CA LEU A 521 -26.87 19.55 19.22
C LEU A 521 -26.41 20.91 18.68
N GLN A 522 -26.20 21.01 17.36
CA GLN A 522 -25.81 22.25 16.71
C GLN A 522 -26.91 23.32 16.82
N GLU A 523 -28.18 22.94 16.62
CA GLU A 523 -29.34 23.83 16.73
C GLU A 523 -29.65 24.21 18.18
N THR A 524 -29.49 23.27 19.13
CA THR A 524 -29.78 23.52 20.55
C THR A 524 -28.81 24.53 21.18
N TYR A 525 -27.56 24.57 20.71
CA TYR A 525 -26.49 25.38 21.30
C TYR A 525 -25.95 26.48 20.38
N ASP A 526 -26.62 26.76 19.26
CA ASP A 526 -26.22 27.75 18.25
C ASP A 526 -24.73 27.66 17.91
N LEU A 527 -24.29 26.48 17.45
CA LEU A 527 -22.90 26.22 17.09
C LEU A 527 -22.64 26.61 15.62
N GLU A 528 -21.64 27.47 15.39
CA GLU A 528 -21.26 27.87 14.03
C GLU A 528 -20.60 26.70 13.28
N PRO A 529 -20.82 26.55 11.96
CA PRO A 529 -20.20 25.49 11.17
C PRO A 529 -18.66 25.59 11.14
N GLU A 530 -18.11 26.79 11.33
CA GLU A 530 -16.68 27.07 11.41
C GLU A 530 -16.04 26.47 12.67
N ASP A 531 -16.77 26.42 13.79
CA ASP A 531 -16.31 25.84 15.06
C ASP A 531 -16.16 24.32 14.99
N ILE A 532 -16.87 23.68 14.06
CA ILE A 532 -16.93 22.23 13.90
C ILE A 532 -15.80 21.71 12.99
N GLY A 533 -15.26 22.57 12.12
CA GLY A 533 -14.13 22.29 11.23
C GLY A 533 -14.49 21.44 10.00
N ASN A 534 -13.96 21.84 8.83
CA ASN A 534 -14.21 21.19 7.52
C ASN A 534 -13.45 19.85 7.31
N ALA A 535 -12.67 19.37 8.28
CA ALA A 535 -11.63 18.35 8.02
C ALA A 535 -12.12 16.88 8.00
N LEU A 536 -13.43 16.62 8.03
CA LEU A 536 -13.97 15.38 8.58
C LEU A 536 -14.89 14.59 7.64
N GLU A 537 -15.04 15.00 6.39
CA GLU A 537 -16.04 14.42 5.49
C GLU A 537 -15.58 13.16 4.76
N HIS A 538 -14.28 12.83 4.79
CA HIS A 538 -13.74 11.76 3.96
C HIS A 538 -13.05 10.75 4.87
N SER A 539 -13.76 9.68 5.22
CA SER A 539 -13.21 8.50 5.87
C SER A 539 -13.36 7.30 4.96
N VAL A 540 -12.48 6.32 5.10
CA VAL A 540 -12.46 5.11 4.28
C VAL A 540 -12.57 3.88 5.16
N SER A 541 -13.23 2.83 4.67
CA SER A 541 -13.27 1.54 5.36
C SER A 541 -11.98 0.75 5.10
N ILE A 542 -11.42 0.17 6.17
CA ILE A 542 -10.24 -0.71 6.07
C ILE A 542 -10.54 -1.89 5.14
N SER A 543 -11.73 -2.49 5.26
CA SER A 543 -12.13 -3.65 4.44
C SER A 543 -12.09 -3.35 2.93
N LEU A 544 -12.39 -2.10 2.57
CA LEU A 544 -12.36 -1.61 1.21
C LEU A 544 -10.91 -1.47 0.71
N ILE A 545 -10.02 -0.84 1.50
CA ILE A 545 -8.59 -0.68 1.16
C ILE A 545 -7.88 -2.02 0.97
N THR A 546 -8.22 -3.00 1.79
CA THR A 546 -7.67 -4.35 1.74
C THR A 546 -8.08 -5.08 0.44
N ASN A 547 -9.28 -4.83 -0.06
CA ASN A 547 -9.82 -5.52 -1.24
C ASN A 547 -9.60 -4.78 -2.56
N LEU A 548 -9.42 -3.46 -2.55
CA LEU A 548 -9.18 -2.68 -3.77
C LEU A 548 -7.75 -2.83 -4.31
N ALA A 549 -7.61 -2.67 -5.62
CA ALA A 549 -6.32 -2.60 -6.32
C ALA A 549 -6.36 -1.57 -7.47
N GLY A 550 -5.18 -1.16 -7.96
CA GLY A 550 -5.07 -0.35 -9.17
C GLY A 550 -5.77 1.02 -9.10
N GLU A 551 -6.50 1.37 -10.17
CA GLU A 551 -7.15 2.67 -10.31
C GLU A 551 -8.21 2.95 -9.23
N GLN A 552 -8.87 1.92 -8.70
CA GLN A 552 -9.90 2.11 -7.67
C GLN A 552 -9.29 2.62 -6.37
N LEU A 553 -8.13 2.06 -5.98
CA LEU A 553 -7.37 2.53 -4.82
C LEU A 553 -6.85 3.97 -5.02
N ALA A 554 -6.38 4.30 -6.22
CA ALA A 554 -5.92 5.64 -6.55
C ALA A 554 -7.05 6.69 -6.55
N LYS A 555 -8.23 6.35 -7.10
CA LYS A 555 -9.43 7.21 -7.05
C LYS A 555 -9.85 7.49 -5.61
N MET A 556 -9.80 6.45 -4.76
CA MET A 556 -10.10 6.57 -3.33
C MET A 556 -9.13 7.49 -2.60
N ALA A 557 -7.82 7.33 -2.78
CA ALA A 557 -6.83 8.24 -2.19
C ALA A 557 -6.98 9.70 -2.69
N SER A 558 -7.29 9.88 -3.97
CA SER A 558 -7.53 11.20 -4.57
C SER A 558 -8.74 11.89 -3.96
N SER A 559 -9.80 11.14 -3.64
CA SER A 559 -10.99 11.70 -2.97
C SER A 559 -10.70 12.29 -1.58
N LEU A 560 -9.58 11.91 -0.96
CA LEU A 560 -9.11 12.40 0.34
C LEU A 560 -8.03 13.49 0.21
N ASN A 561 -7.71 13.93 -1.01
CA ASN A 561 -6.54 14.78 -1.31
C ASN A 561 -5.20 14.18 -0.81
N LEU A 562 -5.11 12.85 -0.72
CA LEU A 562 -3.88 12.15 -0.33
C LEU A 562 -3.04 11.91 -1.58
N SER A 563 -2.11 12.83 -1.89
CA SER A 563 -1.12 12.59 -2.94
C SER A 563 -0.02 11.67 -2.44
N THR A 564 0.48 10.79 -3.31
CA THR A 564 1.72 10.07 -3.07
C THR A 564 2.87 11.08 -3.08
N ASN A 565 3.38 11.48 -1.92
CA ASN A 565 4.71 12.07 -1.83
C ASN A 565 5.73 10.97 -2.15
N VAL A 566 5.93 10.73 -3.45
CA VAL A 566 7.15 10.10 -3.94
C VAL A 566 8.13 11.25 -4.07
N GLU A 567 8.91 11.51 -3.03
CA GLU A 567 10.16 12.25 -3.21
C GLU A 567 11.02 11.43 -4.18
N SER A 568 11.25 12.01 -5.34
CA SER A 568 12.07 11.53 -6.45
C SER A 568 13.52 11.29 -6.07
#